data_AF-A0A370PFZ6-F1
#
_entry.id   AF-A0A370PFZ6-F1
#
_cell.length_a   1.000
_cell.length_b   1.000
_cell.length_c   1.000
_cell.angle_alpha   90.00
_cell.angle_beta   90.00
_cell.angle_gamma   90.00
#
_symmetry.space_group_name_H-M   'P 1'
#
loop_
_entity.id
_entity.type
_entity.pdbx_description
1 polymer ?
#
loop_
_entity_poly.entity_id
_entity_poly.type
_entity_poly.pdbx_seq_one_letter_code
_entity_poly.pdbx_strand_id
1 'polypeptide(L)'
;MTHARLGTGFLHADRPAIMRGFNVQVETPKGMLSKAYDCHGAFLGNAASKVGNYELSRGNTTLGKMSHDPPGDPLMSHSSRRLRRLYEPLSLLQTLGNVRGLRIRACDIPQDNSGFNAIKSHRSFVDALAYACAYKKEPAYVTAVALEKRPEEIVVWLAANKNVEETVVSFAQDVLRIVQWLARNPSAQLSTEDGQKSLNLLTSRVLHFNAPKIYAYYEQIVRKAAPPVIAKLSNGQHEGNPDVANLKNWLSQHLQRDGVQLQEVDMAKLAVISHNSRDTFEVLRDLAMESHESHTFERLFKLLSKLGKHVIMSKRIVEGAIFLRSDFARGMRLETVPASRERPLPFSPRKYNIEGISNRMFSSDSAEKQRFLARLRTIWDTKEWDKNLAKEHLPGKSIVHAEILILDHFEKTGGDFLNNSDKYIGCSKPACYLCYHYICNHPGRYIRPSSHQKLYMRWRLPDISETEPNAAPRFRNQEQILNNLIDLVRRELKNDIETGVGKMKECPDSTAGGTSNMFELETGLEADMGSLSFQELRHQIDPDFQYVVIPDPVSSSSSASSIHSRSSADTAVSEGDEVEYDSDGGVIV
;
A
#
# COMPACT_ATOMS: atom_id res chain seq x y z
N MET A 1 -54.15 37.23 -8.14
CA MET A 1 -55.24 36.27 -7.95
C MET A 1 -54.71 35.17 -7.02
N THR A 2 -54.86 35.25 -5.68
CA THR A 2 -56.01 34.77 -4.86
C THR A 2 -56.35 33.31 -5.17
N HIS A 3 -56.26 32.27 -4.32
CA HIS A 3 -56.49 32.03 -2.87
C HIS A 3 -55.60 30.81 -2.45
N ALA A 4 -55.05 30.58 -1.25
CA ALA A 4 -55.44 30.70 0.17
C ALA A 4 -56.50 29.68 0.68
N ARG A 5 -56.05 28.69 1.48
CA ARG A 5 -56.61 28.18 2.78
C ARG A 5 -55.88 26.87 3.18
N LEU A 6 -55.12 26.73 4.28
CA LEU A 6 -55.35 26.85 5.75
C LEU A 6 -56.15 25.72 6.42
N GLY A 7 -55.53 25.13 7.46
CA GLY A 7 -56.12 24.35 8.57
C GLY A 7 -55.16 23.24 9.06
N THR A 8 -54.23 23.42 10.01
CA THR A 8 -54.26 23.60 11.49
C THR A 8 -54.75 22.41 12.34
N GLY A 9 -53.92 22.00 13.33
CA GLY A 9 -54.32 21.30 14.58
C GLY A 9 -53.45 20.06 14.91
N PHE A 10 -52.30 20.18 15.61
CA PHE A 10 -52.10 20.01 17.08
C PHE A 10 -52.76 18.79 17.73
N LEU A 11 -51.96 17.90 18.35
CA LEU A 11 -52.06 17.51 19.78
C LEU A 11 -50.91 16.56 20.22
N HIS A 12 -50.65 16.63 21.52
CA HIS A 12 -49.53 16.13 22.31
C HIS A 12 -49.58 14.63 22.68
N ALA A 13 -48.38 14.13 23.05
CA ALA A 13 -48.05 13.14 24.09
C ALA A 13 -48.48 11.67 23.91
N ASP A 14 -47.50 10.75 23.91
CA ASP A 14 -47.19 9.99 25.13
C ASP A 14 -45.93 9.12 24.98
N ARG A 15 -45.08 9.18 26.02
CA ARG A 15 -43.99 8.23 26.29
C ARG A 15 -44.56 6.98 26.96
N PRO A 16 -43.86 5.85 26.86
CA PRO A 16 -43.57 5.10 28.08
C PRO A 16 -42.07 4.80 28.20
N ALA A 17 -41.53 5.17 29.35
CA ALA A 17 -40.32 4.59 29.89
C ALA A 17 -40.64 3.20 30.45
N ILE A 18 -39.76 2.20 30.26
CA ILE A 18 -39.58 1.07 31.19
C ILE A 18 -38.18 0.46 31.03
N MET A 19 -37.49 0.46 32.18
CA MET A 19 -36.44 -0.40 32.71
C MET A 19 -35.09 -0.60 31.99
N ARG A 20 -34.08 -0.06 32.69
CA ARG A 20 -32.66 -0.41 32.67
C ARG A 20 -32.47 -1.88 33.04
N GLY A 21 -31.86 -2.66 32.15
CA GLY A 21 -31.19 -3.91 32.49
C GLY A 21 -29.68 -3.67 32.55
N PHE A 22 -29.12 -3.64 33.75
CA PHE A 22 -27.67 -3.68 33.96
C PHE A 22 -27.16 -5.08 33.61
N ASN A 23 -26.46 -5.24 32.48
CA ASN A 23 -25.66 -6.43 32.23
C ASN A 23 -24.26 -6.18 32.80
N VAL A 24 -24.02 -6.70 34.00
CA VAL A 24 -22.68 -6.82 34.58
C VAL A 24 -22.04 -8.06 33.96
N GLN A 25 -21.15 -7.88 32.99
CA GLN A 25 -20.23 -8.94 32.58
C GLN A 25 -19.11 -9.03 33.61
N VAL A 26 -19.19 -10.01 34.50
CA VAL A 26 -18.03 -10.45 35.28
C VAL A 26 -17.22 -11.40 34.39
N GLU A 27 -16.10 -10.92 33.86
CA GLU A 27 -15.09 -11.78 33.24
C GLU A 27 -14.42 -12.61 34.34
N THR A 28 -14.59 -13.94 34.30
CA THR A 28 -13.78 -14.86 35.09
C THR A 28 -12.66 -15.46 34.22
N PRO A 29 -11.39 -15.42 34.66
CA PRO A 29 -10.28 -16.05 33.95
C PRO A 29 -10.41 -17.58 33.89
N LYS A 30 -10.05 -18.17 32.75
CA LYS A 30 -10.01 -19.61 32.53
C LYS A 30 -8.89 -20.28 33.34
N GLY A 31 -9.24 -21.29 34.13
CA GLY A 31 -8.33 -22.38 34.53
C GLY A 31 -8.03 -22.53 36.01
N MET A 32 -9.00 -22.99 36.83
CA MET A 32 -8.74 -23.77 38.05
C MET A 32 -9.92 -24.73 38.33
N LEU A 33 -9.62 -25.95 38.77
CA LEU A 33 -10.60 -26.93 39.26
C LEU A 33 -11.27 -26.40 40.53
N SER A 34 -12.60 -26.25 40.53
CA SER A 34 -13.34 -25.83 41.74
C SER A 34 -13.65 -27.04 42.62
N LYS A 35 -13.30 -26.92 43.91
CA LYS A 35 -13.69 -27.83 44.99
C LYS A 35 -15.06 -27.38 45.51
N ALA A 36 -16.04 -28.28 45.58
CA ALA A 36 -17.35 -27.97 46.13
C ALA A 36 -17.40 -28.21 47.64
N TYR A 37 -17.95 -27.24 48.38
CA TYR A 37 -18.22 -27.31 49.82
C TYR A 37 -19.68 -26.92 50.07
N ASP A 38 -20.31 -27.45 51.10
CA ASP A 38 -21.67 -27.02 51.50
C ASP A 38 -21.65 -25.76 52.38
N CYS A 39 -22.85 -25.26 52.71
CA CYS A 39 -23.04 -24.07 53.53
C CYS A 39 -22.61 -24.23 55.01
N HIS A 40 -22.13 -25.42 55.41
CA HIS A 40 -21.57 -25.70 56.72
C HIS A 40 -20.07 -26.07 56.65
N GLY A 41 -19.45 -25.95 55.47
CA GLY A 41 -18.01 -26.11 55.27
C GLY A 41 -17.54 -27.54 55.05
N ALA A 42 -18.42 -28.51 54.83
CA ALA A 42 -18.02 -29.90 54.54
C ALA A 42 -17.67 -30.09 53.05
N PHE A 43 -16.56 -30.79 52.78
CA PHE A 43 -16.05 -31.04 51.42
C PHE A 43 -16.87 -32.12 50.71
N LEU A 44 -17.45 -31.81 49.55
CA LEU A 44 -18.37 -32.68 48.82
C LEU A 44 -17.76 -33.38 47.57
N GLY A 45 -16.45 -33.28 47.37
CA GLY A 45 -15.75 -33.97 46.28
C GLY A 45 -15.72 -33.23 44.94
N ASN A 46 -15.00 -33.80 43.96
CA ASN A 46 -14.78 -33.20 42.63
C ASN A 46 -15.82 -33.71 41.62
N ALA A 47 -16.58 -32.81 40.99
CA ALA A 47 -17.62 -33.18 40.02
C ALA A 47 -17.01 -33.46 38.63
N ALA A 48 -17.08 -34.72 38.17
CA ALA A 48 -16.87 -35.12 36.78
C ALA A 48 -18.16 -35.74 36.25
N SER A 49 -18.79 -35.13 35.25
CA SER A 49 -20.03 -35.66 34.65
C SER A 49 -19.71 -36.77 33.65
N LYS A 50 -20.23 -37.98 33.94
CA LYS A 50 -20.16 -39.19 33.09
C LYS A 50 -21.03 -39.06 31.84
N VAL A 51 -20.53 -39.63 30.75
CA VAL A 51 -21.18 -39.85 29.46
C VAL A 51 -21.99 -41.17 29.53
N GLY A 52 -23.24 -41.15 29.05
CA GLY A 52 -24.06 -42.35 28.83
C GLY A 52 -24.03 -42.80 27.37
N ASN A 53 -23.80 -44.09 27.16
CA ASN A 53 -23.73 -44.78 25.86
C ASN A 53 -25.10 -44.98 25.22
N TYR A 54 -25.24 -44.63 23.94
CA TYR A 54 -26.09 -45.32 22.98
C TYR A 54 -25.40 -45.32 21.60
N GLU A 55 -25.07 -46.52 21.09
CA GLU A 55 -24.59 -46.75 19.72
C GLU A 55 -25.78 -46.85 18.75
N LEU A 56 -25.70 -46.16 17.61
CA LEU A 56 -25.82 -46.70 16.22
C LEU A 56 -26.23 -45.60 15.23
N SER A 57 -25.28 -45.14 14.41
CA SER A 57 -25.29 -45.26 12.94
C SER A 57 -24.37 -44.23 12.27
N ARG A 58 -23.62 -44.72 11.29
CA ARG A 58 -22.51 -44.07 10.59
C ARG A 58 -22.93 -42.82 9.80
N GLY A 59 -22.21 -41.72 9.99
CA GLY A 59 -22.20 -40.56 9.10
C GLY A 59 -21.01 -39.65 9.40
N ASN A 60 -19.88 -39.83 8.70
CA ASN A 60 -18.69 -38.99 8.86
C ASN A 60 -18.96 -37.55 8.37
N THR A 61 -19.17 -36.63 9.31
CA THR A 61 -19.10 -35.19 9.05
C THR A 61 -18.13 -34.57 10.06
N THR A 62 -16.94 -34.20 9.60
CA THR A 62 -15.97 -33.44 10.40
C THR A 62 -16.48 -32.00 10.54
N LEU A 63 -17.06 -31.67 11.70
CA LEU A 63 -17.35 -30.29 12.08
C LEU A 63 -16.03 -29.52 12.30
N GLY A 64 -15.77 -28.52 11.46
CA GLY A 64 -14.77 -27.51 11.73
C GLY A 64 -15.20 -26.62 12.91
N LYS A 65 -14.22 -26.21 13.73
CA LYS A 65 -14.40 -25.24 14.82
C LYS A 65 -15.12 -23.99 14.28
N MET A 66 -16.32 -23.72 14.78
CA MET A 66 -17.07 -22.49 14.50
C MET A 66 -16.39 -21.33 15.25
N SER A 67 -15.87 -20.37 14.50
CA SER A 67 -15.51 -19.04 15.01
C SER A 67 -16.78 -18.33 15.47
N HIS A 68 -16.82 -17.85 16.71
CA HIS A 68 -17.89 -17.02 17.27
C HIS A 68 -17.80 -15.58 16.75
N ASP A 69 -17.83 -15.40 15.42
CA ASP A 69 -18.14 -14.10 14.83
C ASP A 69 -19.66 -14.07 14.56
N PRO A 70 -20.36 -12.95 14.80
CA PRO A 70 -21.74 -12.82 14.37
C PRO A 70 -21.84 -13.11 12.86
N PRO A 71 -22.91 -13.78 12.40
CA PRO A 71 -23.08 -14.08 10.99
C PRO A 71 -23.08 -12.74 10.25
N GLY A 72 -22.01 -12.51 9.47
CA GLY A 72 -21.92 -11.32 8.63
C GLY A 72 -23.03 -11.32 7.59
N ASP A 73 -23.33 -10.15 7.03
CA ASP A 73 -24.32 -10.03 5.97
C ASP A 73 -24.10 -11.08 4.88
N PRO A 74 -25.17 -11.72 4.37
CA PRO A 74 -25.05 -12.71 3.31
C PRO A 74 -24.40 -12.09 2.08
N LEU A 75 -23.40 -12.77 1.51
CA LEU A 75 -22.59 -12.25 0.41
C LEU A 75 -22.90 -12.97 -0.89
N MET A 76 -23.10 -12.19 -1.95
CA MET A 76 -23.14 -12.73 -3.30
C MET A 76 -21.76 -13.33 -3.64
N SER A 77 -21.75 -14.57 -4.12
CA SER A 77 -20.51 -15.27 -4.42
C SER A 77 -20.52 -15.94 -5.78
N HIS A 78 -19.42 -15.79 -6.51
CA HIS A 78 -19.18 -16.59 -7.70
C HIS A 78 -18.86 -18.03 -7.29
N SER A 79 -19.42 -19.01 -8.02
CA SER A 79 -19.09 -20.42 -7.79
C SER A 79 -17.58 -20.67 -7.88
N SER A 80 -17.05 -21.57 -7.05
CA SER A 80 -15.63 -21.92 -7.09
C SER A 80 -15.22 -22.45 -8.47
N ARG A 81 -16.14 -23.08 -9.21
CA ARG A 81 -15.92 -23.51 -10.61
C ARG A 81 -15.60 -22.33 -11.52
N ARG A 82 -16.30 -21.21 -11.37
CA ARG A 82 -16.07 -19.99 -12.15
C ARG A 82 -14.75 -19.33 -11.75
N LEU A 83 -14.51 -19.15 -10.44
CA LEU A 83 -13.27 -18.53 -9.96
C LEU A 83 -12.02 -19.29 -10.41
N ARG A 84 -12.06 -20.63 -10.39
CA ARG A 84 -10.95 -21.46 -10.91
C ARG A 84 -10.60 -21.19 -12.37
N ARG A 85 -11.54 -20.74 -13.20
CA ARG A 85 -11.24 -20.37 -14.60
C ARG A 85 -10.26 -19.21 -14.71
N LEU A 86 -10.17 -18.37 -13.67
CA LEU A 86 -9.18 -17.30 -13.53
C LEU A 86 -7.94 -17.81 -12.80
N TYR A 87 -8.11 -18.26 -11.54
CA TYR A 87 -6.99 -18.53 -10.64
C TYR A 87 -6.05 -19.64 -11.11
N GLU A 88 -6.55 -20.63 -11.84
CA GLU A 88 -5.70 -21.73 -12.27
C GLU A 88 -4.76 -21.33 -13.42
N PRO A 89 -5.24 -20.77 -14.56
CA PRO A 89 -4.35 -20.16 -15.54
C PRO A 89 -3.44 -19.09 -14.93
N LEU A 90 -3.96 -18.28 -14.00
CA LEU A 90 -3.19 -17.24 -13.33
C LEU A 90 -2.01 -17.82 -12.53
N SER A 91 -2.23 -18.95 -11.84
CA SER A 91 -1.16 -19.62 -11.09
C SER A 91 -0.05 -20.16 -11.99
N LEU A 92 -0.40 -20.69 -13.17
CA LEU A 92 0.60 -21.11 -14.15
C LEU A 92 1.35 -19.89 -14.69
N LEU A 93 0.62 -18.83 -15.04
CA LEU A 93 1.18 -17.59 -15.55
C LEU A 93 2.19 -16.95 -14.59
N GLN A 94 1.89 -16.94 -13.29
CA GLN A 94 2.80 -16.41 -12.27
C GLN A 94 4.09 -17.23 -12.19
N THR A 95 4.02 -18.56 -12.30
CA THR A 95 5.22 -19.42 -12.30
C THR A 95 6.10 -19.17 -13.54
N LEU A 96 5.51 -18.81 -14.69
CA LEU A 96 6.26 -18.42 -15.89
C LEU A 96 7.00 -17.08 -15.72
N GLY A 97 6.38 -16.16 -14.96
CA GLY A 97 6.94 -14.86 -14.63
C GLY A 97 5.96 -14.03 -13.80
N ASN A 98 6.44 -13.42 -12.73
CA ASN A 98 5.61 -12.62 -11.84
C ASN A 98 5.36 -11.19 -12.35
N VAL A 99 6.08 -10.73 -13.39
CA VAL A 99 5.89 -9.41 -14.04
C VAL A 99 5.38 -9.61 -15.47
N ARG A 100 4.27 -8.96 -15.81
CA ARG A 100 3.54 -9.16 -17.08
C ARG A 100 3.81 -8.10 -18.16
N GLY A 101 4.83 -7.25 -17.95
CA GLY A 101 5.19 -6.20 -18.90
C GLY A 101 6.04 -5.11 -18.26
N LEU A 102 6.36 -4.09 -19.06
CA LEU A 102 7.04 -2.90 -18.57
C LEU A 102 6.12 -2.10 -17.64
N ARG A 103 6.73 -1.46 -16.64
CA ARG A 103 6.01 -0.56 -15.72
C ARG A 103 5.29 0.53 -16.51
N ILE A 104 4.00 0.70 -16.24
CA ILE A 104 3.18 1.79 -16.77
C ILE A 104 3.33 2.97 -15.82
N ARG A 105 3.98 4.04 -16.26
CA ARG A 105 4.17 5.26 -15.46
C ARG A 105 3.00 6.22 -15.70
N ALA A 106 2.80 7.16 -14.77
CA ALA A 106 1.76 8.17 -14.90
C ALA A 106 1.93 9.04 -16.18
N CYS A 107 3.17 9.25 -16.65
CA CYS A 107 3.46 9.96 -17.89
C CYS A 107 3.15 9.15 -19.16
N ASP A 108 3.11 7.82 -19.06
CA ASP A 108 2.84 6.94 -20.21
C ASP A 108 1.32 6.84 -20.49
N ILE A 109 0.50 7.47 -19.65
CA ILE A 109 -0.95 7.48 -19.77
C ILE A 109 -1.34 8.75 -20.54
N PRO A 110 -1.89 8.64 -21.78
CA PRO A 110 -2.35 9.79 -22.53
C PRO A 110 -3.30 10.63 -21.67
N GLN A 111 -2.96 11.90 -21.52
CA GLN A 111 -3.79 12.86 -20.81
C GLN A 111 -4.74 13.46 -21.83
N ASP A 112 -5.99 12.99 -21.83
CA ASP A 112 -7.05 13.72 -22.51
C ASP A 112 -7.25 15.04 -21.75
N ASN A 113 -6.94 16.14 -22.44
CA ASN A 113 -7.15 17.55 -22.09
C ASN A 113 -5.96 18.30 -21.48
N SER A 114 -5.63 19.37 -22.20
CA SER A 114 -4.85 20.55 -21.82
C SER A 114 -5.49 21.41 -20.72
N GLY A 115 -6.33 20.84 -19.85
CA GLY A 115 -6.90 21.50 -18.66
C GLY A 115 -5.93 21.40 -17.47
N PHE A 116 -4.78 22.06 -17.57
CA PHE A 116 -3.66 21.91 -16.62
C PHE A 116 -3.82 22.80 -15.38
N ASN A 117 -4.07 22.17 -14.23
CA ASN A 117 -3.21 22.18 -13.03
C ASN A 117 -4.00 21.47 -11.90
N ALA A 118 -5.27 21.84 -11.70
CA ALA A 118 -6.16 21.29 -10.65
C ALA A 118 -6.26 19.76 -10.62
N ILE A 119 -6.50 19.11 -11.78
CA ILE A 119 -6.57 17.64 -11.87
C ILE A 119 -5.22 17.02 -11.47
N LYS A 120 -4.10 17.60 -11.91
CA LYS A 120 -2.76 17.09 -11.56
C LYS A 120 -2.46 17.30 -10.09
N SER A 121 -2.83 18.45 -9.53
CA SER A 121 -2.72 18.75 -8.11
C SER A 121 -3.55 17.78 -7.28
N HIS A 122 -4.80 17.51 -7.69
CA HIS A 122 -5.68 16.54 -7.05
C HIS A 122 -5.04 15.15 -7.01
N ARG A 123 -4.64 14.62 -8.17
CA ARG A 123 -4.00 13.29 -8.26
C ARG A 123 -2.70 13.23 -7.46
N SER A 124 -1.86 14.27 -7.55
CA SER A 124 -0.60 14.38 -6.81
C SER A 124 -0.83 14.42 -5.29
N PHE A 125 -1.85 15.15 -4.83
CA PHE A 125 -2.23 15.25 -3.42
C PHE A 125 -2.65 13.88 -2.87
N VAL A 126 -3.57 13.17 -3.54
CA VAL A 126 -4.05 11.88 -3.04
C VAL A 126 -2.98 10.79 -3.12
N ASP A 127 -2.12 10.79 -4.14
CA ASP A 127 -0.96 9.89 -4.22
C ASP A 127 0.03 10.14 -3.07
N ALA A 128 0.31 11.41 -2.78
CA ALA A 128 1.24 11.81 -1.73
C ALA A 128 0.69 11.47 -0.34
N LEU A 129 -0.60 11.73 -0.10
CA LEU A 129 -1.27 11.37 1.14
C LEU A 129 -1.32 9.85 1.35
N ALA A 130 -1.67 9.09 0.31
CA ALA A 130 -1.60 7.63 0.35
C ALA A 130 -0.18 7.16 0.68
N TYR A 131 0.85 7.70 0.00
CA TYR A 131 2.25 7.34 0.24
C TYR A 131 2.71 7.62 1.66
N ALA A 132 2.31 8.76 2.24
CA ALA A 132 2.64 9.16 3.60
C ALA A 132 1.98 8.26 4.66
N CYS A 133 0.77 7.76 4.39
CA CYS A 133 0.06 6.85 5.29
C CYS A 133 0.61 5.41 5.28
N ALA A 134 1.33 5.01 4.23
CA ALA A 134 1.95 3.69 4.13
C ALA A 134 3.31 3.64 4.85
N TYR A 135 3.29 3.62 6.18
CA TYR A 135 4.48 3.79 7.04
C TYR A 135 5.41 2.58 7.15
N LYS A 136 5.01 1.44 6.60
CA LYS A 136 5.76 0.18 6.56
C LYS A 136 5.94 -0.29 5.11
N LYS A 137 7.04 -0.99 4.81
CA LYS A 137 7.40 -1.40 3.43
C LYS A 137 6.46 -2.50 2.92
N GLU A 138 5.97 -3.35 3.83
CA GLU A 138 5.33 -4.62 3.56
C GLU A 138 4.01 -4.45 2.77
N PRO A 139 3.63 -5.43 1.92
CA PRO A 139 2.41 -5.35 1.12
C PRO A 139 1.12 -5.13 1.94
N ALA A 140 1.08 -5.55 3.21
CA ALA A 140 -0.08 -5.38 4.08
C ALA A 140 -0.41 -3.90 4.38
N TYR A 141 0.60 -3.01 4.34
CA TYR A 141 0.47 -1.59 4.67
C TYR A 141 0.40 -0.69 3.43
N VAL A 142 0.18 -1.28 2.24
CA VAL A 142 -0.20 -0.50 1.06
C VAL A 142 -1.54 0.15 1.32
N THR A 143 -1.63 1.43 0.96
CA THR A 143 -2.74 2.32 1.25
C THR A 143 -3.25 2.94 -0.05
N ALA A 144 -4.53 3.27 -0.06
CA ALA A 144 -5.19 4.00 -1.13
C ALA A 144 -6.06 5.11 -0.55
N VAL A 145 -6.16 6.22 -1.29
CA VAL A 145 -6.89 7.42 -0.90
C VAL A 145 -7.75 7.92 -2.06
N ALA A 146 -8.97 8.35 -1.75
CA ALA A 146 -9.81 9.13 -2.64
C ALA A 146 -10.55 10.23 -1.87
N LEU A 147 -10.96 11.27 -2.59
CA LEU A 147 -11.71 12.39 -2.05
C LEU A 147 -13.16 12.32 -2.51
N GLU A 148 -14.08 12.22 -1.56
CA GLU A 148 -15.52 12.34 -1.78
C GLU A 148 -15.96 13.77 -1.50
N LYS A 149 -16.68 14.37 -2.45
CA LYS A 149 -17.28 15.69 -2.30
C LYS A 149 -18.65 15.56 -1.65
N ARG A 150 -18.83 16.18 -0.49
CA ARG A 150 -20.13 16.29 0.18
C ARG A 150 -20.63 17.73 0.22
N PRO A 151 -21.93 17.97 0.54
CA PRO A 151 -22.49 19.31 0.63
C PRO A 151 -21.90 20.21 1.72
N GLU A 152 -21.24 19.66 2.74
CA GLU A 152 -20.65 20.47 3.82
C GLU A 152 -19.12 20.41 3.86
N GLU A 153 -18.53 19.30 3.42
CA GLU A 153 -17.10 19.03 3.59
C GLU A 153 -16.57 18.08 2.50
N ILE A 154 -15.26 17.84 2.52
CA ILE A 154 -14.62 16.77 1.75
C ILE A 154 -14.33 15.60 2.68
N VAL A 155 -14.77 14.41 2.30
CA VAL A 155 -14.41 13.19 3.02
C VAL A 155 -13.20 12.56 2.34
N VAL A 156 -12.14 12.39 3.12
CA VAL A 156 -10.92 11.68 2.72
C VAL A 156 -11.10 10.22 3.07
N TRP A 157 -11.34 9.37 2.08
CA TRP A 157 -11.43 7.93 2.27
C TRP A 157 -10.04 7.31 2.23
N LEU A 158 -9.67 6.61 3.30
CA LEU A 158 -8.41 5.89 3.42
C LEU A 158 -8.67 4.38 3.55
N ALA A 159 -8.03 3.60 2.71
CA ALA A 159 -8.04 2.14 2.79
C ALA A 159 -6.62 1.60 2.88
N ALA A 160 -6.47 0.39 3.39
CA ALA A 160 -5.23 -0.38 3.30
C ALA A 160 -5.51 -1.85 2.97
N ASN A 161 -4.49 -2.58 2.51
CA ASN A 161 -4.61 -4.02 2.20
C ASN A 161 -4.99 -4.85 3.44
N LYS A 162 -4.51 -4.41 4.61
CA LYS A 162 -5.02 -4.78 5.94
C LYS A 162 -5.84 -3.59 6.48
N ASN A 163 -6.53 -3.74 7.61
CA ASN A 163 -7.20 -2.60 8.24
C ASN A 163 -6.22 -1.45 8.50
N VAL A 164 -6.72 -0.23 8.29
CA VAL A 164 -6.03 1.00 8.67
C VAL A 164 -5.86 0.99 10.19
N GLU A 165 -4.63 1.15 10.66
CA GLU A 165 -4.31 1.15 12.08
C GLU A 165 -4.63 2.52 12.70
N GLU A 166 -5.01 2.55 13.97
CA GLU A 166 -5.40 3.79 14.67
C GLU A 166 -4.26 4.84 14.68
N THR A 167 -3.01 4.38 14.74
CA THR A 167 -1.82 5.24 14.61
C THR A 167 -1.75 5.92 13.24
N VAL A 168 -2.17 5.25 12.16
CA VAL A 168 -2.25 5.81 10.80
C VAL A 168 -3.39 6.82 10.73
N VAL A 169 -4.54 6.54 11.35
CA VAL A 169 -5.68 7.47 11.43
C VAL A 169 -5.26 8.75 12.15
N SER A 170 -4.62 8.63 13.31
CA SER A 170 -4.14 9.77 14.11
C SER A 170 -3.11 10.61 13.33
N PHE A 171 -2.13 9.95 12.70
CA PHE A 171 -1.17 10.61 11.82
C PHE A 171 -1.83 11.35 10.65
N ALA A 172 -2.77 10.70 9.95
CA ALA A 172 -3.45 11.29 8.81
C ALA A 172 -4.31 12.49 9.24
N GLN A 173 -4.95 12.45 10.41
CA GLN A 173 -5.66 13.60 10.97
C GLN A 173 -4.73 14.77 11.24
N ASP A 174 -3.54 14.55 11.82
CA ASP A 174 -2.54 15.61 12.02
C ASP A 174 -2.12 16.25 10.67
N VAL A 175 -1.88 15.43 9.64
CA VAL A 175 -1.58 15.93 8.29
C VAL A 175 -2.74 16.76 7.75
N LEU A 176 -3.98 16.29 7.90
CA LEU A 176 -5.16 17.02 7.44
C LEU A 176 -5.42 18.32 8.20
N ARG A 177 -5.03 18.43 9.48
CA ARG A 177 -5.08 19.72 10.21
C ARG A 177 -4.15 20.75 9.56
N ILE A 178 -2.94 20.35 9.14
CA ILE A 178 -2.01 21.24 8.42
C ILE A 178 -2.60 21.63 7.06
N VAL A 179 -3.16 20.68 6.31
CA VAL A 179 -3.82 20.94 5.02
C VAL A 179 -4.98 21.92 5.19
N GLN A 180 -5.83 21.72 6.19
CA GLN A 180 -6.97 22.58 6.47
C GLN A 180 -6.54 23.99 6.86
N TRP A 181 -5.45 24.11 7.62
CA TRP A 181 -4.88 25.39 7.98
C TRP A 181 -4.34 26.14 6.76
N LEU A 182 -3.59 25.47 5.88
CA LEU A 182 -3.11 26.05 4.61
C LEU A 182 -4.26 26.47 3.70
N ALA A 183 -5.37 25.71 3.71
CA ALA A 183 -6.56 26.06 2.95
C ALA A 183 -7.28 27.31 3.51
N ARG A 184 -7.19 27.56 4.82
CA ARG A 184 -7.83 28.72 5.47
C ARG A 184 -6.94 29.95 5.59
N ASN A 185 -5.66 29.84 5.21
CA ASN A 185 -4.69 30.93 5.27
C ASN A 185 -4.15 31.24 3.87
N PRO A 186 -4.82 32.11 3.08
CA PRO A 186 -4.41 32.42 1.71
C PRO A 186 -3.00 32.98 1.56
N SER A 187 -2.53 33.70 2.58
CA SER A 187 -1.17 34.26 2.67
C SER A 187 -0.09 33.20 2.86
N ALA A 188 -0.42 32.01 3.38
CA ALA A 188 0.54 30.93 3.56
C ALA A 188 0.83 30.23 2.23
N GLN A 189 1.80 30.76 1.50
CA GLN A 189 2.33 30.22 0.24
C GLN A 189 3.71 29.59 0.47
N LEU A 190 4.16 28.70 -0.41
CA LEU A 190 5.49 28.07 -0.26
C LEU A 190 6.66 29.06 -0.22
N SER A 191 6.49 30.22 -0.87
CA SER A 191 7.44 31.33 -0.86
C SER A 191 7.43 32.17 0.43
N THR A 192 6.46 31.94 1.32
CA THR A 192 6.31 32.70 2.58
C THR A 192 6.85 31.92 3.78
N GLU A 193 7.19 32.64 4.85
CA GLU A 193 7.68 32.04 6.08
C GLU A 193 6.69 31.02 6.67
N ASP A 194 5.40 31.35 6.67
CA ASP A 194 4.33 30.50 7.20
C ASP A 194 4.09 29.23 6.38
N GLY A 195 4.16 29.33 5.04
CA GLY A 195 4.10 28.13 4.19
C GLY A 195 5.34 27.25 4.34
N GLN A 196 6.53 27.83 4.47
CA GLN A 196 7.76 27.07 4.71
C GLN A 196 7.76 26.39 6.09
N LYS A 197 7.27 27.08 7.13
CA LYS A 197 7.07 26.51 8.47
C LYS A 197 6.08 25.34 8.45
N SER A 198 4.99 25.47 7.68
CA SER A 198 4.00 24.40 7.49
C SER A 198 4.57 23.19 6.75
N LEU A 199 5.35 23.43 5.69
CA LEU A 199 6.07 22.37 4.98
C LEU A 199 7.06 21.65 5.90
N ASN A 200 7.82 22.38 6.71
CA ASN A 200 8.78 21.81 7.64
C ASN A 200 8.08 20.97 8.73
N LEU A 201 6.98 21.48 9.29
CA LEU A 201 6.17 20.76 10.27
C LEU A 201 5.60 19.45 9.69
N LEU A 202 4.98 19.53 8.51
CA LEU A 202 4.42 18.37 7.82
C LEU A 202 5.51 17.36 7.47
N THR A 203 6.63 17.82 6.90
CA THR A 203 7.76 16.96 6.52
C THR A 203 8.33 16.25 7.74
N SER A 204 8.53 16.96 8.85
CA SER A 204 8.99 16.35 10.10
C SER A 204 8.04 15.24 10.55
N ARG A 205 6.73 15.51 10.60
CA ARG A 205 5.72 14.51 11.00
C ARG A 205 5.72 13.29 10.09
N VAL A 206 5.75 13.49 8.77
CA VAL A 206 5.81 12.41 7.78
C VAL A 206 7.06 11.57 7.96
N LEU A 207 8.23 12.18 8.15
CA LEU A 207 9.51 11.47 8.27
C LEU A 207 9.61 10.66 9.56
N HIS A 208 9.19 11.22 10.71
CA HIS A 208 9.18 10.47 11.96
C HIS A 208 8.21 9.28 11.89
N PHE A 209 7.01 9.49 11.35
CA PHE A 209 6.03 8.41 11.20
C PHE A 209 6.50 7.30 10.25
N ASN A 210 7.19 7.66 9.16
CA ASN A 210 7.69 6.72 8.16
C ASN A 210 9.11 6.21 8.43
N ALA A 211 9.71 6.50 9.58
CA ALA A 211 11.05 6.05 9.94
C ALA A 211 11.24 4.53 9.79
N PRO A 212 10.29 3.65 10.20
CA PRO A 212 10.41 2.20 10.00
C PRO A 212 10.60 1.80 8.52
N LYS A 213 9.81 2.40 7.62
CA LYS A 213 9.91 2.12 6.18
C LYS A 213 11.17 2.69 5.55
N ILE A 214 11.61 3.87 5.98
CA ILE A 214 12.86 4.46 5.52
C ILE A 214 14.04 3.59 5.98
N TYR A 215 14.00 3.11 7.23
CA TYR A 215 14.98 2.18 7.79
C TYR A 215 15.06 0.89 6.99
N ALA A 216 13.92 0.30 6.60
CA ALA A 216 13.90 -0.89 5.76
C ALA A 216 14.54 -0.67 4.37
N TYR A 217 14.49 0.55 3.81
CA TYR A 217 15.25 0.88 2.59
C TYR A 217 16.74 1.04 2.88
N TYR A 218 17.08 1.73 3.96
CA TYR A 218 18.46 1.90 4.42
C TYR A 218 19.15 0.55 4.66
N GLU A 219 18.52 -0.39 5.35
CA GLU A 219 19.08 -1.73 5.57
C GLU A 219 19.37 -2.46 4.26
N GLN A 220 18.49 -2.33 3.25
CA GLN A 220 18.73 -2.90 1.93
C GLN A 220 19.88 -2.22 1.18
N ILE A 221 20.06 -0.91 1.39
CA ILE A 221 21.19 -0.18 0.82
C ILE A 221 22.49 -0.72 1.42
N VAL A 222 22.64 -0.69 2.74
CA VAL A 222 23.91 -1.02 3.38
C VAL A 222 24.25 -2.51 3.32
N ARG A 223 23.26 -3.41 3.40
CA ARG A 223 23.51 -4.85 3.37
C ARG A 223 23.64 -5.44 1.97
N LYS A 224 22.95 -4.87 0.97
CA LYS A 224 22.79 -5.54 -0.33
C LYS A 224 23.19 -4.67 -1.52
N ALA A 225 22.78 -3.41 -1.58
CA ALA A 225 22.93 -2.61 -2.81
C ALA A 225 24.24 -1.81 -2.89
N ALA A 226 24.69 -1.22 -1.77
CA ALA A 226 25.89 -0.39 -1.73
C ALA A 226 27.20 -1.20 -1.82
N PRO A 227 27.39 -2.33 -1.10
CA PRO A 227 28.65 -3.08 -1.13
C PRO A 227 29.17 -3.44 -2.54
N PRO A 228 28.37 -4.05 -3.44
CA PRO A 228 28.86 -4.41 -4.77
C PRO A 228 29.19 -3.19 -5.64
N VAL A 229 28.46 -2.08 -5.47
CA VAL A 229 28.77 -0.83 -6.17
C VAL A 229 30.08 -0.23 -5.65
N ILE A 230 30.27 -0.16 -4.33
CA ILE A 230 31.49 0.38 -3.71
C ILE A 230 32.73 -0.42 -4.15
N ALA A 231 32.62 -1.75 -4.22
CA ALA A 231 33.69 -2.61 -4.72
C ALA A 231 34.05 -2.25 -6.18
N LYS A 232 33.06 -2.18 -7.07
CA LYS A 232 33.27 -1.81 -8.49
C LYS A 232 33.89 -0.42 -8.65
N LEU A 233 33.41 0.57 -7.88
CA LEU A 233 33.92 1.94 -7.92
C LEU A 233 35.34 2.07 -7.34
N SER A 234 35.90 1.02 -6.74
CA SER A 234 37.24 1.00 -6.17
C SER A 234 38.28 0.32 -7.07
N ASN A 235 37.87 -0.22 -8.22
CA ASN A 235 38.73 -0.96 -9.15
C ASN A 235 39.53 -0.06 -10.13
N GLY A 236 39.69 1.23 -9.82
CA GLY A 236 40.48 2.17 -10.64
C GLY A 236 39.83 2.66 -11.95
N GLN A 237 38.82 1.93 -12.49
CA GLN A 237 38.20 2.23 -13.79
C GLN A 237 37.54 3.62 -13.88
N HIS A 238 37.17 4.20 -12.74
CA HIS A 238 36.52 5.52 -12.66
C HIS A 238 37.38 6.55 -11.92
N GLU A 239 38.69 6.30 -11.78
CA GLU A 239 39.62 7.27 -11.22
C GLU A 239 39.65 8.55 -12.07
N GLY A 240 39.38 9.68 -11.43
CA GLY A 240 39.31 11.00 -12.09
C GLY A 240 37.90 11.50 -12.44
N ASN A 241 36.85 10.67 -12.32
CA ASN A 241 35.47 11.15 -12.49
C ASN A 241 34.98 11.86 -11.20
N PRO A 242 34.70 13.19 -11.24
CA PRO A 242 34.32 13.96 -10.05
C PRO A 242 32.96 13.52 -9.48
N ASP A 243 32.02 13.12 -10.32
CA ASP A 243 30.68 12.68 -9.87
C ASP A 243 30.73 11.34 -9.16
N VAL A 244 31.59 10.43 -9.64
CA VAL A 244 31.88 9.16 -8.97
C VAL A 244 32.56 9.40 -7.62
N ALA A 245 33.53 10.33 -7.55
CA ALA A 245 34.18 10.69 -6.29
C ALA A 245 33.18 11.30 -5.30
N ASN A 246 32.29 12.18 -5.76
CA ASN A 246 31.21 12.77 -4.96
C ASN A 246 30.26 11.70 -4.42
N LEU A 247 29.85 10.74 -5.24
CA LEU A 247 29.02 9.62 -4.81
C LEU A 247 29.73 8.76 -3.75
N LYS A 248 31.01 8.40 -3.96
CA LYS A 248 31.78 7.62 -2.98
C LYS A 248 31.88 8.35 -1.63
N ASN A 249 32.13 9.65 -1.67
CA ASN A 249 32.15 10.49 -0.47
C ASN A 249 30.78 10.54 0.21
N TRP A 250 29.71 10.70 -0.56
CA TRP A 250 28.35 10.70 -0.02
C TRP A 250 28.02 9.38 0.70
N LEU A 251 28.32 8.24 0.06
CA LEU A 251 28.06 6.91 0.62
C LEU A 251 28.83 6.68 1.92
N SER A 252 30.10 7.11 1.99
CA SER A 252 30.93 6.92 3.19
C SER A 252 30.56 7.84 4.35
N GLN A 253 30.12 9.08 4.05
CA GLN A 253 29.76 10.09 5.05
C GLN A 253 28.36 9.90 5.63
N HIS A 254 27.41 9.42 4.85
CA HIS A 254 25.98 9.48 5.21
C HIS A 254 25.33 8.12 5.50
N LEU A 255 25.97 6.99 5.19
CA LEU A 255 25.40 5.67 5.51
C LEU A 255 25.83 5.13 6.87
N GLN A 256 26.64 5.85 7.64
CA GLN A 256 27.13 5.45 8.95
C GLN A 256 27.43 6.69 9.80
N ARG A 257 27.52 6.52 11.13
CA ARG A 257 27.97 7.54 12.07
C ARG A 257 29.07 6.95 12.93
N ASP A 258 30.25 7.55 12.89
CA ASP A 258 31.42 7.14 13.67
C ASP A 258 31.79 5.65 13.48
N GLY A 259 31.64 5.14 12.25
CA GLY A 259 31.88 3.73 11.90
C GLY A 259 30.76 2.77 12.32
N VAL A 260 29.65 3.28 12.86
CA VAL A 260 28.49 2.48 13.27
C VAL A 260 27.32 2.67 12.31
N GLN A 261 26.59 1.59 12.05
CA GLN A 261 25.38 1.60 11.23
C GLN A 261 24.31 2.51 11.89
N LEU A 262 23.67 3.36 11.07
CA LEU A 262 22.58 4.24 11.51
C LEU A 262 21.40 3.43 12.04
N GLN A 263 20.67 4.02 12.97
CA GLN A 263 19.49 3.43 13.61
C GLN A 263 18.20 4.08 13.04
N GLU A 264 17.04 3.52 13.38
CA GLU A 264 15.74 4.02 12.90
C GLU A 264 15.52 5.52 13.23
N VAL A 265 15.98 5.96 14.41
CA VAL A 265 15.97 7.37 14.86
C VAL A 265 16.71 8.32 13.91
N ASP A 266 17.71 7.85 13.18
CA ASP A 266 18.50 8.68 12.25
C ASP A 266 17.80 8.88 10.90
N MET A 267 16.72 8.13 10.62
CA MET A 267 16.13 8.04 9.28
C MET A 267 15.49 9.33 8.80
N ALA A 268 14.94 10.15 9.71
CA ALA A 268 14.39 11.45 9.34
C ALA A 268 15.50 12.36 8.77
N LYS A 269 16.65 12.43 9.45
CA LYS A 269 17.81 13.22 9.00
C LYS A 269 18.37 12.65 7.69
N LEU A 270 18.55 11.34 7.60
CA LEU A 270 19.04 10.68 6.39
C LEU A 270 18.14 10.97 5.19
N ALA A 271 16.81 10.91 5.36
CA ALA A 271 15.87 11.21 4.29
C ALA A 271 15.98 12.65 3.76
N VAL A 272 16.19 13.64 4.63
CA VAL A 272 16.43 15.04 4.20
C VAL A 272 17.73 15.15 3.42
N ILE A 273 18.83 14.55 3.92
CA ILE A 273 20.12 14.56 3.24
C ILE A 273 19.99 13.89 1.86
N SER A 274 19.39 12.71 1.78
CA SER A 274 19.17 12.01 0.51
C SER A 274 18.25 12.77 -0.45
N HIS A 275 17.30 13.57 0.05
CA HIS A 275 16.51 14.44 -0.82
C HIS A 275 17.35 15.54 -1.46
N ASN A 276 18.23 16.17 -0.67
CA ASN A 276 19.07 17.28 -1.12
C ASN A 276 20.24 16.81 -2.01
N SER A 277 20.62 15.54 -1.96
CA SER A 277 21.73 14.96 -2.73
C SER A 277 21.30 14.15 -3.96
N ARG A 278 20.11 14.41 -4.51
CA ARG A 278 19.62 13.62 -5.66
C ARG A 278 20.48 13.71 -6.89
N ASP A 279 20.99 14.89 -7.20
CA ASP A 279 21.85 15.08 -8.37
C ASP A 279 23.14 14.24 -8.25
N THR A 280 23.64 14.05 -7.02
CA THR A 280 24.77 13.15 -6.74
C THR A 280 24.45 11.69 -7.08
N PHE A 281 23.19 11.28 -7.07
CA PHE A 281 22.79 9.90 -7.39
C PHE A 281 22.63 9.67 -8.89
N GLU A 282 22.47 10.71 -9.71
CA GLU A 282 22.26 10.57 -11.16
C GLU A 282 23.43 9.87 -11.86
N VAL A 283 24.66 10.00 -11.34
CA VAL A 283 25.83 9.27 -11.83
C VAL A 283 25.62 7.75 -11.85
N LEU A 284 24.78 7.19 -10.96
CA LEU A 284 24.45 5.77 -10.95
C LEU A 284 23.66 5.35 -12.20
N ARG A 285 22.88 6.26 -12.81
CA ARG A 285 22.18 5.96 -14.06
C ARG A 285 23.14 5.90 -15.23
N ASP A 286 24.10 6.81 -15.29
CA ASP A 286 25.11 6.83 -16.35
C ASP A 286 25.97 5.56 -16.28
N LEU A 287 26.42 5.22 -15.07
CA LEU A 287 27.13 3.96 -14.81
C LEU A 287 26.29 2.71 -15.15
N ALA A 288 24.98 2.77 -14.92
CA ALA A 288 24.08 1.67 -15.29
C ALA A 288 23.97 1.50 -16.82
N MET A 289 24.09 2.57 -17.60
CA MET A 289 24.04 2.52 -19.07
C MET A 289 25.34 1.97 -19.66
N GLU A 290 26.48 2.23 -19.02
CA GLU A 290 27.80 1.80 -19.48
C GLU A 290 28.16 0.37 -19.04
N SER A 291 27.49 -0.16 -18.01
CA SER A 291 27.83 -1.44 -17.40
C SER A 291 27.05 -2.63 -17.97
N HIS A 292 27.75 -3.76 -18.18
CA HIS A 292 27.11 -5.06 -18.41
C HIS A 292 26.25 -5.56 -17.23
N GLU A 293 26.42 -4.98 -16.04
CA GLU A 293 25.63 -5.25 -14.84
C GLU A 293 24.77 -4.04 -14.41
N SER A 294 24.11 -3.40 -15.37
CA SER A 294 23.20 -2.26 -15.18
C SER A 294 22.30 -2.35 -13.93
N HIS A 295 21.76 -3.54 -13.66
CA HIS A 295 20.87 -3.80 -12.52
C HIS A 295 21.46 -3.47 -11.14
N THR A 296 22.78 -3.60 -10.95
CA THR A 296 23.46 -3.33 -9.68
C THR A 296 23.42 -1.84 -9.35
N PHE A 297 23.81 -1.00 -10.31
CA PHE A 297 23.77 0.45 -10.16
C PHE A 297 22.32 0.99 -10.11
N GLU A 298 21.43 0.46 -10.94
CA GLU A 298 20.01 0.80 -10.91
C GLU A 298 19.37 0.51 -9.55
N ARG A 299 19.72 -0.63 -8.93
CA ARG A 299 19.19 -1.02 -7.61
C ARG A 299 19.57 0.00 -6.55
N LEU A 300 20.85 0.40 -6.51
CA LEU A 300 21.32 1.41 -5.56
C LEU A 300 20.65 2.77 -5.81
N PHE A 301 20.59 3.22 -7.07
CA PHE A 301 19.93 4.47 -7.45
C PHE A 301 18.48 4.52 -6.98
N LYS A 302 17.72 3.44 -7.23
CA LYS A 302 16.30 3.32 -6.85
C LYS A 302 16.12 3.38 -5.34
N LEU A 303 16.99 2.73 -4.57
CA LEU A 303 16.91 2.73 -3.11
C LEU A 303 17.30 4.08 -2.51
N LEU A 304 18.38 4.70 -2.96
CA LEU A 304 18.79 6.05 -2.53
C LEU A 304 17.71 7.09 -2.83
N SER A 305 17.11 7.01 -4.02
CA SER A 305 15.98 7.85 -4.41
C SER A 305 14.75 7.67 -3.50
N LYS A 306 14.52 6.46 -2.97
CA LYS A 306 13.41 6.17 -2.06
C LYS A 306 13.60 6.80 -0.68
N LEU A 307 14.85 6.95 -0.20
CA LEU A 307 15.12 7.59 1.10
C LEU A 307 14.54 9.01 1.15
N GLY A 308 14.82 9.84 0.14
CA GLY A 308 14.32 11.22 0.08
C GLY A 308 12.89 11.38 -0.44
N LYS A 309 12.18 10.30 -0.77
CA LYS A 309 10.87 10.40 -1.45
C LYS A 309 9.79 11.01 -0.56
N HIS A 310 9.82 10.76 0.74
CA HIS A 310 8.85 11.28 1.71
C HIS A 310 8.89 12.83 1.79
N VAL A 311 10.06 13.44 1.56
CA VAL A 311 10.19 14.91 1.48
C VAL A 311 9.45 15.46 0.27
N ILE A 312 9.55 14.80 -0.90
CA ILE A 312 8.77 15.20 -2.09
C ILE A 312 7.27 15.10 -1.82
N MET A 313 6.83 13.99 -1.21
CA MET A 313 5.41 13.77 -0.96
C MET A 313 4.87 14.82 0.02
N SER A 314 5.65 15.19 1.02
CA SER A 314 5.32 16.29 1.93
C SER A 314 5.12 17.61 1.17
N LYS A 315 6.04 17.94 0.26
CA LYS A 315 5.90 19.11 -0.62
C LYS A 315 4.63 19.05 -1.46
N ARG A 316 4.34 17.89 -2.07
CA ARG A 316 3.14 17.68 -2.92
C ARG A 316 1.83 17.82 -2.14
N ILE A 317 1.80 17.42 -0.88
CA ILE A 317 0.63 17.63 -0.01
C ILE A 317 0.41 19.13 0.21
N VAL A 318 1.47 19.89 0.51
CA VAL A 318 1.39 21.35 0.70
C VAL A 318 1.03 22.09 -0.59
N GLU A 319 1.68 21.77 -1.71
CA GLU A 319 1.37 22.31 -3.03
C GLU A 319 -0.10 22.03 -3.40
N GLY A 320 -0.56 20.79 -3.17
CA GLY A 320 -1.95 20.40 -3.39
C GLY A 320 -2.93 21.15 -2.50
N ALA A 321 -2.62 21.34 -1.21
CA ALA A 321 -3.45 22.08 -0.27
C ALA A 321 -3.62 23.56 -0.64
N ILE A 322 -2.52 24.19 -1.09
CA ILE A 322 -2.52 25.58 -1.56
C ILE A 322 -3.30 25.69 -2.87
N PHE A 323 -3.07 24.76 -3.81
CA PHE A 323 -3.69 24.83 -5.13
C PHE A 323 -5.20 24.52 -5.10
N LEU A 324 -5.62 23.56 -4.28
CA LEU A 324 -7.01 23.11 -4.12
C LEU A 324 -7.73 23.83 -2.98
N ARG A 325 -7.22 25.00 -2.59
CA ARG A 325 -7.70 25.76 -1.43
C ARG A 325 -9.20 25.99 -1.43
N SER A 326 -9.78 26.34 -2.57
CA SER A 326 -11.22 26.60 -2.71
C SER A 326 -12.07 25.38 -2.36
N ASP A 327 -11.62 24.19 -2.75
CA ASP A 327 -12.28 22.93 -2.40
C ASP A 327 -12.10 22.62 -0.91
N PHE A 328 -10.87 22.76 -0.39
CA PHE A 328 -10.50 22.35 0.97
C PHE A 328 -10.95 23.33 2.07
N ALA A 329 -11.24 24.59 1.73
CA ALA A 329 -11.68 25.61 2.69
C ALA A 329 -12.95 25.20 3.46
N ARG A 330 -13.79 24.36 2.85
CA ARG A 330 -15.06 23.87 3.40
C ARG A 330 -14.91 22.90 4.58
N GLY A 331 -13.72 22.34 4.79
CA GLY A 331 -13.50 21.32 5.81
C GLY A 331 -13.12 19.98 5.19
N MET A 332 -12.29 19.23 5.91
CA MET A 332 -11.91 17.87 5.55
C MET A 332 -12.13 16.93 6.72
N ARG A 333 -12.73 15.77 6.46
CA ARG A 333 -12.92 14.70 7.44
C ARG A 333 -12.31 13.40 6.94
N LEU A 334 -11.55 12.74 7.80
CA LEU A 334 -10.96 11.44 7.50
C LEU A 334 -11.96 10.33 7.82
N GLU A 335 -12.11 9.40 6.89
CA GLU A 335 -12.86 8.17 7.07
C GLU A 335 -12.08 6.97 6.55
N THR A 336 -12.34 5.79 7.10
CA THR A 336 -11.64 4.56 6.71
C THR A 336 -12.57 3.57 6.01
N VAL A 337 -12.03 2.89 5.00
CA VAL A 337 -12.69 1.72 4.41
C VAL A 337 -12.09 0.46 5.05
N PRO A 338 -12.91 -0.43 5.62
CA PRO A 338 -12.41 -1.64 6.26
C PRO A 338 -11.76 -2.57 5.24
N ALA A 339 -10.71 -3.26 5.66
CA ALA A 339 -10.07 -4.27 4.82
C ALA A 339 -10.95 -5.51 4.67
N SER A 340 -10.73 -6.20 3.56
CA SER A 340 -11.45 -7.44 3.28
C SER A 340 -11.03 -8.56 4.22
N ARG A 341 -11.97 -9.44 4.59
CA ARG A 341 -11.63 -10.70 5.25
C ARG A 341 -10.81 -11.58 4.30
N GLU A 342 -9.76 -12.21 4.83
CA GLU A 342 -8.97 -13.18 4.06
C GLU A 342 -9.84 -14.39 3.68
N ARG A 343 -9.71 -14.87 2.44
CA ARG A 343 -10.42 -16.05 1.96
C ARG A 343 -9.47 -17.10 1.38
N PRO A 344 -9.73 -18.40 1.56
CA PRO A 344 -8.97 -19.43 0.86
C PRO A 344 -9.03 -19.25 -0.66
N LEU A 345 -7.93 -19.54 -1.34
CA LEU A 345 -7.93 -19.58 -2.80
C LEU A 345 -8.87 -20.69 -3.31
N PRO A 346 -9.52 -20.51 -4.48
CA PRO A 346 -10.62 -21.38 -4.92
C PRO A 346 -10.18 -22.74 -5.48
N PHE A 347 -8.97 -23.19 -5.14
CA PHE A 347 -8.39 -24.43 -5.63
C PHE A 347 -9.04 -25.67 -5.02
N SER A 348 -9.05 -26.76 -5.78
CA SER A 348 -9.44 -28.08 -5.30
C SER A 348 -8.18 -28.93 -5.27
N PRO A 349 -7.67 -29.36 -4.10
CA PRO A 349 -6.40 -30.09 -4.00
C PRO A 349 -6.33 -31.31 -4.93
N ARG A 350 -7.44 -32.04 -5.07
CA ARG A 350 -7.53 -33.23 -5.94
C ARG A 350 -7.47 -32.94 -7.44
N LYS A 351 -7.77 -31.70 -7.85
CA LYS A 351 -7.92 -31.29 -9.26
C LYS A 351 -6.92 -30.22 -9.67
N TYR A 352 -6.05 -29.78 -8.75
CA TYR A 352 -5.08 -28.72 -8.95
C TYR A 352 -3.74 -29.32 -9.37
N ASN A 353 -3.64 -29.58 -10.68
CA ASN A 353 -2.45 -30.07 -11.37
C ASN A 353 -2.51 -29.63 -12.83
N ILE A 354 -1.38 -29.65 -13.54
CA ILE A 354 -1.25 -29.19 -14.93
C ILE A 354 -2.31 -29.81 -15.84
N GLU A 355 -2.54 -31.12 -15.73
CA GLU A 355 -3.52 -31.82 -16.55
C GLU A 355 -4.94 -31.33 -16.28
N GLY A 356 -5.32 -31.20 -15.00
CA GLY A 356 -6.62 -30.72 -14.57
C GLY A 356 -6.87 -29.28 -15.02
N ILE A 357 -5.88 -28.41 -14.87
CA ILE A 357 -5.95 -27.01 -15.31
C ILE A 357 -6.12 -26.96 -16.83
N SER A 358 -5.30 -27.71 -17.57
CA SER A 358 -5.36 -27.78 -19.03
C SER A 358 -6.71 -28.30 -19.53
N ASN A 359 -7.25 -29.35 -18.90
CA ASN A 359 -8.59 -29.87 -19.21
C ASN A 359 -9.69 -28.81 -19.07
N ARG A 360 -9.57 -27.91 -18.10
CA ARG A 360 -10.55 -26.83 -17.88
C ARG A 360 -10.29 -25.60 -18.74
N MET A 361 -9.07 -25.42 -19.20
CA MET A 361 -8.71 -24.32 -20.10
C MET A 361 -9.10 -24.64 -21.55
N PHE A 362 -8.91 -25.88 -21.98
CA PHE A 362 -9.09 -26.35 -23.36
C PHE A 362 -10.19 -27.39 -23.50
N SER A 363 -11.28 -27.26 -22.72
CA SER A 363 -12.35 -28.27 -22.65
C SER A 363 -13.00 -28.60 -24.00
N SER A 364 -12.86 -27.71 -24.98
CA SER A 364 -13.52 -27.79 -26.29
C SER A 364 -12.54 -28.02 -27.44
N ASP A 365 -11.23 -28.07 -27.18
CA ASP A 365 -10.19 -28.22 -28.23
C ASP A 365 -9.08 -29.15 -27.77
N SER A 366 -9.19 -30.42 -28.15
CA SER A 366 -8.22 -31.46 -27.78
C SER A 366 -6.87 -31.29 -28.48
N ALA A 367 -6.86 -30.73 -29.70
CA ALA A 367 -5.64 -30.52 -30.47
C ALA A 367 -4.83 -29.35 -29.88
N GLU A 368 -5.48 -28.23 -29.56
CA GLU A 368 -4.85 -27.10 -28.88
C GLU A 368 -4.32 -27.51 -27.49
N LYS A 369 -5.10 -28.29 -26.73
CA LYS A 369 -4.64 -28.86 -25.45
C LYS A 369 -3.35 -29.67 -25.61
N GLN A 370 -3.29 -30.55 -26.61
CA GLN A 370 -2.12 -31.39 -26.84
C GLN A 370 -0.89 -30.56 -27.22
N ARG A 371 -1.05 -29.54 -28.08
CA ARG A 371 0.03 -28.61 -28.45
C ARG A 371 0.52 -27.84 -27.22
N PHE A 372 -0.40 -27.31 -26.43
CA PHE A 372 -0.08 -26.61 -25.18
C PHE A 372 0.73 -27.49 -24.24
N LEU A 373 0.27 -28.72 -23.95
CA LEU A 373 0.97 -29.65 -23.05
C LEU A 373 2.31 -30.11 -23.61
N ALA A 374 2.40 -30.36 -24.92
CA ALA A 374 3.66 -30.72 -25.57
C ALA A 374 4.69 -29.58 -25.41
N ARG A 375 4.29 -28.34 -25.69
CA ARG A 375 5.14 -27.17 -25.51
C ARG A 375 5.51 -26.95 -24.06
N LEU A 376 4.57 -27.09 -23.13
CA LEU A 376 4.80 -26.94 -21.70
C LEU A 376 5.90 -27.89 -21.20
N ARG A 377 5.87 -29.15 -21.64
CA ARG A 377 6.89 -30.17 -21.31
C ARG A 377 8.28 -29.86 -21.86
N THR A 378 8.39 -29.00 -22.88
CA THR A 378 9.70 -28.54 -23.36
C THR A 378 10.31 -27.46 -22.47
N ILE A 379 9.50 -26.80 -21.63
CA ILE A 379 9.96 -25.69 -20.79
C ILE A 379 10.11 -26.13 -19.32
N TRP A 380 9.28 -27.07 -18.84
CA TRP A 380 9.33 -27.56 -17.46
C TRP A 380 9.07 -29.07 -17.31
N ASP A 381 9.62 -29.67 -16.26
CA ASP A 381 9.13 -30.94 -15.73
C ASP A 381 7.78 -30.73 -15.02
N THR A 382 6.73 -31.29 -15.63
CA THR A 382 5.36 -31.24 -15.11
C THR A 382 5.19 -31.79 -13.70
N LYS A 383 5.99 -32.78 -13.27
CA LYS A 383 5.89 -33.36 -11.92
C LYS A 383 6.46 -32.44 -10.85
N GLU A 384 7.58 -31.78 -11.13
CA GLU A 384 8.14 -30.76 -10.23
C GLU A 384 7.21 -29.56 -10.14
N TRP A 385 6.58 -29.19 -11.25
CA TRP A 385 5.65 -28.08 -11.29
C TRP A 385 4.37 -28.33 -10.48
N ASP A 386 3.76 -29.51 -10.59
CA ASP A 386 2.60 -29.86 -9.77
C ASP A 386 2.90 -29.76 -8.27
N LYS A 387 4.10 -30.19 -7.85
CA LYS A 387 4.56 -30.05 -6.46
C LYS A 387 4.72 -28.58 -6.07
N ASN A 388 5.34 -27.77 -6.94
CA ASN A 388 5.58 -26.35 -6.68
C ASN A 388 4.27 -25.56 -6.59
N LEU A 389 3.34 -25.76 -7.53
CA LEU A 389 2.01 -25.16 -7.50
C LEU A 389 1.28 -25.48 -6.21
N ALA A 390 1.27 -26.76 -5.82
CA ALA A 390 0.59 -27.21 -4.61
C ALA A 390 1.17 -26.57 -3.35
N LYS A 391 2.50 -26.52 -3.24
CA LYS A 391 3.21 -25.92 -2.10
C LYS A 391 2.96 -24.41 -2.01
N GLU A 392 3.00 -23.71 -3.13
CA GLU A 392 2.94 -22.25 -3.19
C GLU A 392 1.50 -21.71 -2.99
N HIS A 393 0.50 -22.38 -3.57
CA HIS A 393 -0.83 -21.78 -3.72
C HIS A 393 -1.93 -22.41 -2.86
N LEU A 394 -1.88 -23.70 -2.54
CA LEU A 394 -2.94 -24.33 -1.75
C LEU A 394 -3.11 -23.76 -0.33
N PRO A 395 -2.04 -23.39 0.42
CA PRO A 395 -2.22 -22.76 1.73
C PRO A 395 -2.56 -21.26 1.63
N GLY A 396 -2.47 -20.68 0.43
CA GLY A 396 -2.64 -19.25 0.21
C GLY A 396 -4.05 -18.76 0.46
N LYS A 397 -4.14 -17.54 0.98
CA LYS A 397 -5.38 -16.78 1.11
C LYS A 397 -5.33 -15.52 0.27
N SER A 398 -6.49 -15.08 -0.19
CA SER A 398 -6.68 -13.86 -0.97
C SER A 398 -7.37 -12.74 -0.20
N ILE A 399 -7.04 -11.53 -0.59
CA ILE A 399 -7.50 -10.24 -0.07
C ILE A 399 -7.86 -9.32 -1.23
N VAL A 400 -8.74 -8.36 -0.97
CA VAL A 400 -9.01 -7.23 -1.86
C VAL A 400 -7.95 -6.17 -1.59
N HIS A 401 -7.32 -5.68 -2.63
CA HIS A 401 -6.30 -4.63 -2.49
C HIS A 401 -6.92 -3.27 -2.19
N ALA A 402 -6.15 -2.38 -1.57
CA ALA A 402 -6.56 -1.06 -1.10
C ALA A 402 -7.24 -0.22 -2.20
N GLU A 403 -6.67 -0.20 -3.41
CA GLU A 403 -7.28 0.54 -4.53
C GLU A 403 -8.67 0.01 -4.93
N ILE A 404 -8.88 -1.29 -4.81
CA ILE A 404 -10.16 -1.94 -5.12
C ILE A 404 -11.14 -1.75 -3.96
N LEU A 405 -10.68 -1.68 -2.70
CA LEU A 405 -11.53 -1.35 -1.56
C LEU A 405 -12.14 0.04 -1.68
N ILE A 406 -11.34 1.05 -2.06
CA ILE A 406 -11.83 2.40 -2.31
C ILE A 406 -12.82 2.41 -3.47
N LEU A 407 -12.47 1.79 -4.61
CA LEU A 407 -13.37 1.70 -5.77
C LEU A 407 -14.70 1.06 -5.37
N ASP A 408 -14.66 -0.07 -4.67
CA ASP A 408 -15.84 -0.81 -4.24
C ASP A 408 -16.72 0.00 -3.28
N HIS A 409 -16.11 0.79 -2.38
CA HIS A 409 -16.83 1.71 -1.50
C HIS A 409 -17.65 2.73 -2.29
N PHE A 410 -17.07 3.36 -3.32
CA PHE A 410 -17.78 4.32 -4.16
C PHE A 410 -18.88 3.66 -5.00
N GLU A 411 -18.65 2.45 -5.52
CA GLU A 411 -19.70 1.69 -6.21
C GLU A 411 -20.84 1.31 -5.27
N LYS A 412 -20.55 1.01 -4.00
CA LYS A 412 -21.55 0.67 -2.99
C LYS A 412 -22.38 1.87 -2.58
N THR A 413 -21.74 3.00 -2.31
CA THR A 413 -22.38 4.18 -1.73
C THR A 413 -22.96 5.13 -2.76
N GLY A 414 -22.47 5.11 -4.00
CA GLY A 414 -22.80 6.10 -5.03
C GLY A 414 -22.23 7.49 -4.72
N GLY A 415 -21.18 7.58 -3.91
CA GLY A 415 -20.55 8.84 -3.54
C GLY A 415 -19.96 9.61 -4.73
N ASP A 416 -19.97 10.93 -4.64
CA ASP A 416 -19.38 11.80 -5.66
C ASP A 416 -17.88 12.00 -5.41
N PHE A 417 -17.05 11.77 -6.42
CA PHE A 417 -15.65 12.16 -6.36
C PHE A 417 -15.53 13.69 -6.32
N LEU A 418 -14.39 14.21 -5.86
CA LEU A 418 -14.09 15.64 -5.94
C LEU A 418 -14.35 16.21 -7.36
N ASN A 419 -14.01 15.41 -8.37
CA ASN A 419 -14.41 15.61 -9.75
C ASN A 419 -14.88 14.27 -10.36
N ASN A 420 -16.17 14.15 -10.67
CA ASN A 420 -16.75 12.93 -11.25
C ASN A 420 -16.28 12.63 -12.69
N SER A 421 -15.67 13.59 -13.39
CA SER A 421 -14.96 13.34 -14.66
C SER A 421 -13.53 12.82 -14.43
N ASP A 422 -13.03 12.87 -13.18
CA ASP A 422 -11.70 12.43 -12.74
C ASP A 422 -11.81 11.51 -11.53
N LYS A 423 -12.45 10.34 -11.70
CA LYS A 423 -12.57 9.31 -10.65
C LYS A 423 -11.23 8.62 -10.37
N TYR A 424 -10.31 9.36 -9.77
CA TYR A 424 -8.96 8.95 -9.49
C TYR A 424 -8.81 8.44 -8.05
N ILE A 425 -8.05 7.36 -7.90
CA ILE A 425 -7.72 6.75 -6.61
C ILE A 425 -6.21 6.80 -6.48
N GLY A 426 -5.72 7.59 -5.53
CA GLY A 426 -4.30 7.69 -5.21
C GLY A 426 -3.82 6.49 -4.42
N CYS A 427 -2.61 6.00 -4.71
CA CYS A 427 -2.09 4.78 -4.09
C CYS A 427 -0.62 4.92 -3.69
N SER A 428 -0.23 4.32 -2.55
CA SER A 428 1.16 4.39 -2.08
C SER A 428 2.15 3.58 -2.93
N LYS A 429 1.64 2.69 -3.78
CA LYS A 429 2.37 1.96 -4.82
C LYS A 429 1.54 1.94 -6.11
N PRO A 430 2.18 1.84 -7.30
CA PRO A 430 1.45 1.57 -8.54
C PRO A 430 0.56 0.33 -8.42
N ALA A 431 -0.53 0.28 -9.19
CA ALA A 431 -1.45 -0.85 -9.16
C ALA A 431 -0.74 -2.16 -9.58
N CYS A 432 -1.21 -3.28 -9.01
CA CYS A 432 -0.80 -4.58 -9.50
C CYS A 432 -1.43 -4.91 -10.86
N TYR A 433 -0.97 -5.98 -11.52
CA TYR A 433 -1.49 -6.40 -12.82
C TYR A 433 -3.02 -6.57 -12.80
N LEU A 434 -3.54 -7.28 -11.79
CA LEU A 434 -4.97 -7.55 -11.68
C LEU A 434 -5.78 -6.33 -11.25
N CYS A 435 -5.24 -5.47 -10.37
CA CYS A 435 -5.92 -4.22 -10.01
C CYS A 435 -6.00 -3.27 -11.20
N TYR A 436 -4.90 -3.12 -11.96
CA TYR A 436 -4.87 -2.32 -13.18
C TYR A 436 -5.95 -2.78 -14.17
N HIS A 437 -5.99 -4.08 -14.49
CA HIS A 437 -6.98 -4.61 -15.42
C HIS A 437 -8.40 -4.56 -14.86
N TYR A 438 -8.60 -4.77 -13.56
CA TYR A 438 -9.92 -4.62 -12.94
C TYR A 438 -10.44 -3.18 -13.11
N ILE A 439 -9.62 -2.18 -12.75
CA ILE A 439 -9.99 -0.76 -12.83
C ILE A 439 -10.26 -0.35 -14.29
N CYS A 440 -9.42 -0.79 -15.23
CA CYS A 440 -9.59 -0.44 -16.65
C CYS A 440 -10.81 -1.09 -17.30
N ASN A 441 -11.22 -2.27 -16.84
CA ASN A 441 -12.42 -2.96 -17.34
C ASN A 441 -13.69 -2.57 -16.56
N HIS A 442 -13.59 -1.71 -15.54
CA HIS A 442 -14.73 -1.36 -14.70
C HIS A 442 -15.68 -0.40 -15.45
N PRO A 443 -17.00 -0.67 -15.50
CA PRO A 443 -17.95 0.17 -16.24
C PRO A 443 -18.10 1.59 -15.66
N GLY A 444 -17.72 1.79 -14.39
CA GLY A 444 -17.73 3.08 -13.69
C GLY A 444 -16.76 4.15 -14.24
N ARG A 445 -15.93 3.82 -15.25
CA ARG A 445 -14.96 4.71 -15.92
C ARG A 445 -13.98 5.39 -14.95
N TYR A 446 -13.40 4.60 -14.06
CA TYR A 446 -12.31 5.06 -13.19
C TYR A 446 -11.07 5.42 -14.00
N ILE A 447 -10.29 6.35 -13.46
CA ILE A 447 -9.04 6.75 -14.12
C ILE A 447 -8.05 5.61 -14.07
N ARG A 448 -7.46 5.32 -15.23
CA ARG A 448 -6.42 4.31 -15.37
C ARG A 448 -5.24 4.61 -14.43
N PRO A 449 -4.87 3.69 -13.53
CA PRO A 449 -3.74 3.91 -12.63
C PRO A 449 -2.41 3.60 -13.31
N SER A 450 -1.33 4.14 -12.75
CA SER A 450 0.02 3.59 -13.01
C SER A 450 0.09 2.14 -12.52
N SER A 451 0.96 1.31 -13.10
CA SER A 451 1.04 -0.11 -12.74
C SER A 451 2.46 -0.65 -12.79
N HIS A 452 2.82 -1.42 -11.78
CA HIS A 452 4.10 -2.14 -11.75
C HIS A 452 4.03 -3.50 -12.46
N GLN A 453 2.87 -3.87 -13.02
CA GLN A 453 2.66 -5.11 -13.80
C GLN A 453 2.99 -6.41 -13.05
N LYS A 454 3.12 -6.38 -11.72
CA LYS A 454 3.36 -7.60 -10.92
C LYS A 454 2.05 -8.30 -10.62
N LEU A 455 2.08 -9.62 -10.72
CA LEU A 455 0.97 -10.52 -10.48
C LEU A 455 1.02 -11.03 -9.03
N TYR A 456 -0.09 -10.85 -8.31
CA TYR A 456 -0.25 -11.35 -6.94
C TYR A 456 -1.37 -12.37 -6.86
N MET A 457 -1.05 -13.61 -6.51
CA MET A 457 -2.07 -14.66 -6.31
C MET A 457 -2.98 -14.40 -5.11
N ARG A 458 -2.50 -13.62 -4.13
CA ARG A 458 -3.30 -13.17 -2.98
C ARG A 458 -4.36 -12.12 -3.37
N TRP A 459 -4.54 -11.76 -4.63
CA TRP A 459 -5.58 -10.83 -5.07
C TRP A 459 -6.94 -11.52 -5.22
N ARG A 460 -8.05 -10.79 -5.01
CA ARG A 460 -9.42 -11.22 -5.36
C ARG A 460 -10.36 -10.05 -5.68
N LEU A 461 -11.52 -10.38 -6.26
CA LEU A 461 -12.66 -9.47 -6.47
C LEU A 461 -13.25 -8.99 -5.13
N PRO A 462 -13.86 -7.79 -5.11
CA PRO A 462 -14.50 -7.24 -3.90
C PRO A 462 -15.73 -8.05 -3.46
N ASP A 463 -16.05 -7.98 -2.17
CA ASP A 463 -17.22 -8.64 -1.60
C ASP A 463 -18.48 -7.79 -1.85
N ILE A 464 -19.56 -8.42 -2.33
CA ILE A 464 -20.85 -7.75 -2.55
C ILE A 464 -21.87 -8.35 -1.58
N SER A 465 -22.45 -7.52 -0.72
CA SER A 465 -23.50 -7.97 0.19
C SER A 465 -24.86 -8.06 -0.52
N GLU A 466 -25.62 -9.11 -0.26
CA GLU A 466 -27.00 -9.26 -0.73
C GLU A 466 -27.93 -8.18 -0.17
N THR A 467 -27.55 -7.55 0.95
CA THR A 467 -28.29 -6.45 1.59
C THR A 467 -28.07 -5.10 0.90
N GLU A 468 -27.12 -4.99 -0.03
CA GLU A 468 -26.84 -3.74 -0.73
C GLU A 468 -27.94 -3.42 -1.75
N PRO A 469 -28.45 -2.17 -1.79
CA PRO A 469 -29.52 -1.78 -2.73
C PRO A 469 -29.16 -2.02 -4.20
N ASN A 470 -27.86 -1.97 -4.53
CA ASN A 470 -27.32 -2.15 -5.88
C ASN A 470 -26.52 -3.46 -6.04
N ALA A 471 -26.77 -4.47 -5.19
CA ALA A 471 -26.06 -5.75 -5.21
C ALA A 471 -26.13 -6.44 -6.59
N ALA A 472 -27.34 -6.59 -7.13
CA ALA A 472 -27.56 -7.27 -8.41
C ALA A 472 -26.82 -6.62 -9.61
N PRO A 473 -26.93 -5.30 -9.88
CA PRO A 473 -26.16 -4.68 -10.95
C PRO A 473 -24.66 -4.73 -10.71
N ARG A 474 -24.18 -4.54 -9.47
CA ARG A 474 -22.74 -4.66 -9.15
C ARG A 474 -22.22 -6.07 -9.38
N PHE A 475 -22.98 -7.10 -9.02
CA PHE A 475 -22.60 -8.48 -9.24
C PHE A 475 -22.53 -8.83 -10.74
N ARG A 476 -23.44 -8.28 -11.56
CA ARG A 476 -23.36 -8.41 -13.03
C ARG A 476 -22.12 -7.73 -13.61
N ASN A 477 -21.80 -6.53 -13.13
CA ASN A 477 -20.58 -5.82 -13.55
C ASN A 477 -19.32 -6.61 -13.14
N GLN A 478 -19.28 -7.11 -11.91
CA GLN A 478 -18.19 -7.95 -11.40
C GLN A 478 -18.04 -9.24 -12.23
N GLU A 479 -19.15 -9.86 -12.64
CA GLU A 479 -19.15 -11.04 -13.52
C GLU A 479 -18.55 -10.74 -14.91
N GLN A 480 -18.88 -9.59 -15.50
CA GLN A 480 -18.31 -9.16 -16.78
C GLN A 480 -16.79 -8.93 -16.65
N ILE A 481 -16.36 -8.22 -15.61
CA ILE A 481 -14.93 -7.99 -15.35
C ILE A 481 -14.19 -9.32 -15.14
N LEU A 482 -14.76 -10.25 -14.37
CA LEU A 482 -14.19 -11.58 -14.17
C LEU A 482 -14.00 -12.33 -15.49
N ASN A 483 -14.98 -12.28 -16.40
CA ASN A 483 -14.85 -12.91 -17.72
C ASN A 483 -13.72 -12.25 -18.55
N ASN A 484 -13.62 -10.92 -18.56
CA ASN A 484 -12.54 -10.21 -19.25
C ASN A 484 -11.17 -10.59 -18.69
N LEU A 485 -11.03 -10.71 -17.36
CA LEU A 485 -9.79 -11.15 -16.71
C LEU A 485 -9.47 -12.62 -17.05
N ILE A 486 -10.47 -13.50 -17.11
CA ILE A 486 -10.28 -14.90 -17.53
C ILE A 486 -9.72 -14.96 -18.94
N ASP A 487 -10.31 -14.22 -19.88
CA ASP A 487 -9.91 -14.22 -21.28
C ASP A 487 -8.53 -13.60 -21.48
N LEU A 488 -8.20 -12.55 -20.73
CA LEU A 488 -6.87 -11.95 -20.68
C LEU A 488 -5.83 -12.96 -20.22
N VAL A 489 -5.99 -13.52 -19.02
CA VAL A 489 -4.99 -14.42 -18.41
C VAL A 489 -4.80 -15.68 -19.24
N ARG A 490 -5.88 -16.24 -19.79
CA ARG A 490 -5.78 -17.42 -20.68
C ARG A 490 -5.01 -17.11 -21.96
N ARG A 491 -5.26 -15.95 -22.56
CA ARG A 491 -4.56 -15.52 -23.78
C ARG A 491 -3.08 -15.28 -23.53
N GLU A 492 -2.75 -14.56 -22.45
CA GLU A 492 -1.37 -14.33 -22.02
C GLU A 492 -0.62 -15.65 -21.78
N LEU A 493 -1.24 -16.58 -21.06
CA LEU A 493 -0.65 -17.89 -20.79
C LEU A 493 -0.40 -18.70 -22.06
N LYS A 494 -1.33 -18.68 -23.01
CA LYS A 494 -1.15 -19.32 -24.32
C LYS A 494 0.05 -18.70 -25.05
N ASN A 495 0.08 -17.37 -25.14
CA ASN A 495 1.13 -16.64 -25.84
C ASN A 495 2.52 -16.91 -25.26
N ASP A 496 2.68 -16.88 -23.92
CA ASP A 496 3.98 -17.13 -23.27
C ASP A 496 4.51 -18.54 -23.55
N ILE A 497 3.62 -19.53 -23.51
CA ILE A 497 3.99 -20.93 -23.74
C ILE A 497 4.33 -21.15 -25.21
N GLU A 498 3.54 -20.61 -26.14
CA GLU A 498 3.81 -20.69 -27.57
C GLU A 498 5.15 -20.05 -27.93
N THR A 499 5.37 -18.81 -27.50
CA THR A 499 6.60 -18.06 -27.78
C THR A 499 7.81 -18.61 -27.03
N GLY A 500 7.60 -19.45 -26.00
CA GLY A 500 8.68 -19.97 -25.16
C GLY A 500 9.36 -18.88 -24.35
N VAL A 501 8.67 -17.77 -24.07
CA VAL A 501 9.13 -16.71 -23.16
C VAL A 501 9.05 -17.27 -21.73
N GLY A 502 10.04 -18.11 -21.40
CA GLY A 502 10.32 -18.52 -20.04
C GLY A 502 11.08 -17.41 -19.33
N LYS A 503 10.48 -16.87 -18.27
CA LYS A 503 11.08 -15.88 -17.36
C LYS A 503 11.54 -14.59 -18.06
N MET A 504 10.61 -13.66 -18.33
CA MET A 504 11.02 -12.25 -18.34
C MET A 504 11.64 -11.96 -16.97
N LYS A 505 12.93 -11.61 -16.94
CA LYS A 505 13.65 -11.21 -15.73
C LYS A 505 12.86 -10.08 -15.05
N GLU A 506 12.70 -10.18 -13.74
CA GLU A 506 12.00 -9.19 -12.94
C GLU A 506 12.61 -7.80 -13.17
N CYS A 507 11.81 -6.85 -13.68
CA CYS A 507 12.21 -5.45 -13.71
C CYS A 507 12.05 -4.86 -12.29
N PRO A 508 13.09 -4.29 -11.68
CA PRO A 508 12.98 -3.73 -10.33
C PRO A 508 11.95 -2.61 -10.27
N ASP A 509 11.19 -2.56 -9.17
CA ASP A 509 10.13 -1.58 -8.89
C ASP A 509 10.67 -0.13 -8.89
N SER A 510 10.52 0.56 -10.04
CA SER A 510 10.99 1.92 -10.28
C SER A 510 10.10 2.97 -9.62
N THR A 511 10.06 3.06 -8.30
CA THR A 511 9.34 4.16 -7.61
C THR A 511 10.11 5.49 -7.55
N ALA A 512 11.30 5.57 -8.16
CA ALA A 512 12.05 6.81 -8.38
C ALA A 512 11.36 7.62 -9.49
N GLY A 513 10.38 8.44 -9.12
CA GLY A 513 9.70 9.35 -10.05
C GLY A 513 10.52 10.62 -10.23
N GLY A 514 10.76 10.99 -11.49
CA GLY A 514 11.15 12.35 -11.84
C GLY A 514 10.06 13.35 -11.43
N THR A 515 10.49 14.53 -10.99
CA THR A 515 9.63 15.64 -10.55
C THR A 515 9.23 16.48 -11.76
N SER A 516 7.93 16.72 -11.93
CA SER A 516 7.42 17.83 -12.73
C SER A 516 7.01 18.93 -11.76
N ASN A 517 7.59 20.12 -11.89
CA ASN A 517 7.27 21.27 -11.08
C ASN A 517 5.84 21.72 -11.40
N MET A 518 4.99 21.87 -10.38
CA MET A 518 3.73 22.60 -10.51
C MET A 518 4.05 24.09 -10.44
N PHE A 519 3.67 24.86 -11.47
CA PHE A 519 3.80 26.31 -11.46
C PHE A 519 2.78 26.93 -10.49
N GLU A 520 3.23 27.90 -9.71
CA GLU A 520 2.41 28.76 -8.86
C GLU A 520 1.55 29.70 -9.72
N LEU A 521 0.26 29.78 -9.42
CA LEU A 521 -0.64 30.82 -9.95
C LEU A 521 -1.21 31.59 -8.76
N GLU A 522 -1.16 32.92 -8.84
CA GLU A 522 -1.75 33.81 -7.84
C GLU A 522 -3.27 33.59 -7.76
N THR A 523 -3.72 33.14 -6.60
CA THR A 523 -5.15 33.03 -6.30
C THR A 523 -5.60 34.35 -5.64
N GLY A 524 -6.24 35.20 -6.43
CA GLY A 524 -6.87 36.42 -5.94
C GLY A 524 -8.12 36.09 -5.12
N LEU A 525 -7.98 36.05 -3.81
CA LEU A 525 -9.09 36.06 -2.85
C LEU A 525 -8.71 36.96 -1.66
N GLU A 526 -9.58 37.91 -1.36
CA GLU A 526 -9.40 38.92 -0.30
C GLU A 526 -9.41 38.27 1.09
N ALA A 527 -8.55 38.80 1.96
CA ALA A 527 -8.36 38.38 3.33
C ALA A 527 -9.42 39.02 4.22
N ASP A 528 -10.47 38.27 4.59
CA ASP A 528 -11.20 38.56 5.83
C ASP A 528 -11.94 37.31 6.34
N MET A 529 -11.23 36.48 7.12
CA MET A 529 -11.80 35.44 7.99
C MET A 529 -10.74 35.19 9.08
N GLY A 530 -11.11 35.35 10.36
CA GLY A 530 -10.22 35.11 11.50
C GLY A 530 -9.61 33.70 11.43
N SER A 531 -8.36 33.62 11.01
CA SER A 531 -7.64 32.37 10.83
C SER A 531 -6.75 32.09 12.04
N LEU A 532 -6.63 30.80 12.40
CA LEU A 532 -5.69 30.35 13.42
C LEU A 532 -4.27 30.74 13.00
N SER A 533 -3.47 31.25 13.93
CA SER A 533 -2.03 31.48 13.74
C SER A 533 -1.27 30.16 13.56
N PHE A 534 -0.07 30.22 12.96
CA PHE A 534 0.80 29.05 12.85
C PHE A 534 1.18 28.46 14.24
N GLN A 535 1.28 29.31 15.27
CA GLN A 535 1.58 28.87 16.63
C GLN A 535 0.43 28.03 17.22
N GLU A 536 -0.82 28.42 16.97
CA GLU A 536 -2.00 27.65 17.40
C GLU A 536 -2.11 26.32 16.66
N LEU A 537 -1.83 26.28 15.34
CA LEU A 537 -1.74 25.02 14.58
C LEU A 537 -0.70 24.09 15.19
N ARG A 538 0.48 24.62 15.50
CA ARG A 538 1.57 23.83 16.07
C ARG A 538 1.21 23.26 17.43
N HIS A 539 0.57 24.05 18.31
CA HIS A 539 0.11 23.58 19.61
C HIS A 539 -0.97 22.49 19.50
N GLN A 540 -1.84 22.54 18.47
CA GLN A 540 -2.85 21.49 18.23
C GLN A 540 -2.27 20.16 17.76
N ILE A 541 -1.08 20.17 17.17
CA ILE A 541 -0.40 18.98 16.61
C ILE A 541 0.68 18.47 17.56
N ASP A 542 1.33 19.38 18.29
CA ASP A 542 2.49 19.13 19.14
C ASP A 542 2.42 19.98 20.42
N PRO A 543 1.58 19.60 21.39
CA PRO A 543 1.38 20.38 22.62
C PRO A 543 2.61 20.39 23.55
N ASP A 544 3.52 19.41 23.42
CA ASP A 544 4.68 19.23 24.32
C ASP A 544 5.96 19.98 23.85
N PHE A 545 5.91 20.66 22.69
CA PHE A 545 7.07 21.36 22.15
C PHE A 545 7.33 22.70 22.88
N GLN A 546 8.24 22.70 23.87
CA GLN A 546 8.71 23.93 24.52
C GLN A 546 9.69 24.71 23.62
N TYR A 547 9.42 26.01 23.48
CA TYR A 547 10.26 26.95 22.74
C TYR A 547 11.59 27.18 23.48
N VAL A 548 12.69 26.61 22.98
CA VAL A 548 14.04 27.04 23.37
C VAL A 548 14.51 28.04 22.33
N VAL A 549 14.51 29.33 22.69
CA VAL A 549 15.28 30.35 21.96
C VAL A 549 16.75 29.98 22.16
N ILE A 550 17.42 29.55 21.10
CA ILE A 550 18.89 29.43 21.09
C ILE A 550 19.39 30.75 20.47
N PRO A 551 20.10 31.62 21.22
CA PRO A 551 20.76 32.79 20.66
C PRO A 551 21.89 32.35 19.72
N ASP A 552 22.06 33.04 18.59
CA ASP A 552 23.11 32.77 17.61
C ASP A 552 24.52 32.84 18.24
N PRO A 553 25.37 31.82 18.09
CA PRO A 553 26.76 31.91 18.50
C PRO A 553 27.61 32.56 17.41
N VAL A 554 28.24 33.66 17.82
CA VAL A 554 29.26 34.43 17.12
C VAL A 554 30.47 33.55 16.76
N SER A 555 31.00 33.77 15.55
CA SER A 555 32.17 33.15 14.94
C SER A 555 33.48 33.33 15.71
N SER A 556 34.26 32.25 15.87
CA SER A 556 35.73 32.35 15.97
C SER A 556 36.43 31.07 15.48
N SER A 557 37.37 31.29 14.57
CA SER A 557 38.34 30.39 13.94
C SER A 557 39.40 29.82 14.89
N SER A 558 39.83 28.56 14.69
CA SER A 558 41.25 28.18 14.42
C SER A 558 41.52 26.66 14.46
N SER A 559 42.02 26.15 13.34
CA SER A 559 43.21 25.28 13.13
C SER A 559 43.51 24.02 13.97
N ALA A 560 43.35 22.88 13.30
CA ALA A 560 44.30 21.77 13.04
C ALA A 560 45.40 21.36 14.06
N SER A 561 45.50 20.04 14.31
CA SER A 561 46.73 19.26 14.07
C SER A 561 46.49 17.74 14.12
N SER A 562 47.24 17.04 13.27
CA SER A 562 47.36 15.60 13.00
C SER A 562 48.00 14.78 14.14
N ILE A 563 47.89 13.44 14.07
CA ILE A 563 48.97 12.45 14.35
C ILE A 563 48.60 11.06 13.78
N HIS A 564 49.65 10.34 13.40
CA HIS A 564 49.81 9.16 12.56
C HIS A 564 49.32 7.78 13.06
N SER A 565 48.84 6.98 12.09
CA SER A 565 49.21 5.60 11.69
C SER A 565 49.58 4.52 12.74
N ARG A 566 48.98 3.33 12.59
CA ARG A 566 49.71 2.05 12.34
C ARG A 566 48.80 0.87 11.93
N SER A 567 49.39 0.05 11.06
CA SER A 567 48.96 -1.17 10.35
C SER A 567 48.81 -2.41 11.24
N SER A 568 48.00 -3.39 10.84
CA SER A 568 48.44 -4.80 10.68
C SER A 568 47.40 -5.70 9.99
N ALA A 569 47.92 -6.81 9.46
CA ALA A 569 47.45 -7.61 8.34
C ALA A 569 46.56 -8.82 8.69
N ASP A 570 45.90 -9.31 7.64
CA ASP A 570 45.55 -10.68 7.25
C ASP A 570 44.78 -11.61 8.20
N THR A 571 43.62 -12.11 7.73
CA THR A 571 43.52 -13.51 7.29
C THR A 571 42.27 -13.76 6.42
N ALA A 572 42.47 -14.52 5.35
CA ALA A 572 41.46 -14.95 4.38
C ALA A 572 40.68 -16.18 4.87
N VAL A 573 39.37 -16.22 4.62
CA VAL A 573 38.61 -17.47 4.48
C VAL A 573 37.57 -17.29 3.37
N SER A 574 37.63 -18.22 2.42
CA SER A 574 36.81 -18.37 1.22
C SER A 574 35.55 -19.16 1.54
N GLU A 575 34.37 -18.73 1.13
CA GLU A 575 33.19 -19.61 1.04
C GLU A 575 32.11 -19.08 0.06
N GLY A 576 31.82 -19.95 -0.93
CA GLY A 576 30.64 -20.12 -1.77
C GLY A 576 29.65 -18.98 -2.04
N ASP A 577 29.65 -18.48 -3.28
CA ASP A 577 28.54 -17.71 -3.86
C ASP A 577 27.36 -18.64 -4.23
N GLU A 578 26.37 -18.75 -3.34
CA GLU A 578 25.01 -19.15 -3.71
C GLU A 578 24.17 -17.90 -3.98
N VAL A 579 23.77 -17.74 -5.24
CA VAL A 579 23.02 -16.57 -5.71
C VAL A 579 21.54 -16.76 -5.43
N GLU A 580 21.10 -16.30 -4.26
CA GLU A 580 19.69 -16.28 -3.86
C GLU A 580 19.05 -14.92 -4.26
N TYR A 581 18.13 -14.95 -5.21
CA TYR A 581 17.44 -13.77 -5.72
C TYR A 581 16.14 -13.53 -4.93
N ASP A 582 16.12 -12.45 -4.15
CA ASP A 582 14.98 -12.06 -3.31
C ASP A 582 13.72 -11.73 -4.12
N SER A 583 12.80 -12.67 -4.04
CA SER A 583 11.36 -12.52 -4.27
C SER A 583 10.73 -11.73 -3.12
N ASP A 584 10.49 -10.42 -3.32
CA ASP A 584 9.60 -9.65 -2.45
C ASP A 584 8.14 -10.11 -2.72
N GLY A 585 7.76 -11.27 -2.16
CA GLY A 585 6.43 -11.86 -2.32
C GLY A 585 6.12 -13.18 -1.61
N GLY A 586 7.09 -13.89 -1.04
CA GLY A 586 6.87 -15.14 -0.31
C GLY A 586 7.24 -15.02 1.16
N VAL A 587 6.26 -15.05 2.06
CA VAL A 587 6.54 -15.29 3.49
C VAL A 587 6.94 -16.76 3.61
N ILE A 588 8.21 -17.02 3.89
CA ILE A 588 8.62 -18.27 4.54
C ILE A 588 8.35 -18.06 6.04
N VAL A 589 7.60 -19.00 6.63
CA VAL A 589 7.28 -19.04 8.06
C VAL A 589 8.56 -19.15 8.88
#